data_AF-A0A419FB36-F1
#
_entry.id   AF-A0A419FB36-F1
#
_cell.length_a   1.000
_cell.length_b   1.000
_cell.length_c   1.000
_cell.angle_alpha   90.00
_cell.angle_beta   90.00
_cell.angle_gamma   90.00
#
_symmetry.space_group_name_H-M   'P 1'
#
loop_
_entity.id
_entity.type
_entity.pdbx_description
1 polymer ?
#
loop_
_entity_poly.entity_id
_entity_poly.type
_entity_poly.pdbx_seq_one_letter_code
_entity_poly.pdbx_strand_id
1 'polypeptide(L)'
;MKLSRTVANFDSSLSMMRAVAAHLRGDDFANLGTAPAWTAPLLARTALLLNRLPEDWRQRIYTRAGQMETIPPDRLDRADTEAVNRWVARHYPRRRYPAVMIGSSDGAAVHLCTALGLPYLPQTYLVPVARSVDPNQPRLDLEMLREPARVFLQNNPQVRLHQMIDPVQDLLMSRILGYFRYKVLRLGPAWRAFLRESLDPGGTIILLEVGLTWPVTRVAGRHLFQFGGLGGVPPEEYLHGSPRVAQFLRDQGRELDHWEVPEPEGEAPEAEWGFDPELGEDAARFARKYGYRLRRLRVNRPVDLSPLVADLHREWYRRRGLPGNRLLVEPFVLQDPRGTLRAGAVPFWIPFSTEPFDRVVEDYLDRVEPFDEIGIMLFSHGVDSLGLVSAERWREVLRRARRRGIFVGSRPGAYPRDLAATFRYHTDLPRAFPSRYPLPGYLTLGQFESFLRVSERRYEVSWESEAEDREFSWDQAEVR
;
A
#
# COMPACT_ATOMS: atom_id res chain seq x y z
N MET A 1 22.43 2.79 -1.68
CA MET A 1 22.19 4.08 -2.37
C MET A 1 21.34 4.93 -1.44
N LYS A 2 21.72 6.18 -1.11
CA LYS A 2 20.92 7.02 -0.19
C LYS A 2 19.60 7.41 -0.86
N LEU A 3 18.50 7.31 -0.12
CA LEU A 3 17.18 7.80 -0.54
C LEU A 3 17.30 9.29 -0.89
N SER A 4 16.54 9.75 -1.89
CA SER A 4 16.26 11.17 -1.97
C SER A 4 15.59 11.57 -0.66
N ARG A 5 16.11 12.57 0.08
CA ARG A 5 15.49 13.03 1.33
C ARG A 5 14.04 13.53 1.16
N THR A 6 13.50 13.51 -0.06
CA THR A 6 12.15 13.87 -0.45
C THR A 6 11.06 12.93 0.08
N VAL A 7 11.27 11.60 0.11
CA VAL A 7 10.18 10.64 0.45
C VAL A 7 10.45 9.92 1.76
N ALA A 8 9.38 9.54 2.47
CA ALA A 8 9.45 8.77 3.71
C ALA A 8 9.93 7.33 3.46
N ASN A 9 10.72 6.76 4.38
CA ASN A 9 11.08 5.34 4.32
C ASN A 9 9.92 4.42 4.70
N PHE A 10 8.98 4.93 5.51
CA PHE A 10 7.77 4.20 5.92
C PHE A 10 6.63 4.30 4.90
N ASP A 11 6.84 5.01 3.77
CA ASP A 11 5.89 5.09 2.66
C ASP A 11 5.53 3.70 2.12
N SER A 12 4.23 3.45 1.93
CA SER A 12 3.71 2.15 1.53
C SER A 12 4.14 1.79 0.10
N SER A 13 4.00 2.73 -0.83
CA SER A 13 4.42 2.60 -2.23
C SER A 13 5.91 2.26 -2.34
N LEU A 14 6.74 2.94 -1.57
CA LEU A 14 8.18 2.72 -1.53
C LEU A 14 8.54 1.34 -0.99
N SER A 15 7.86 0.90 0.07
CA SER A 15 8.02 -0.44 0.64
C SER A 15 7.65 -1.52 -0.38
N MET A 16 6.50 -1.37 -1.05
CA MET A 16 6.00 -2.27 -2.10
C MET A 16 6.98 -2.37 -3.29
N MET A 17 7.44 -1.22 -3.79
CA MET A 17 8.45 -1.15 -4.86
C MET A 17 9.76 -1.83 -4.44
N ARG A 18 10.24 -1.58 -3.21
CA ARG A 18 11.43 -2.23 -2.67
C ARG A 18 11.28 -3.74 -2.56
N ALA A 19 10.10 -4.24 -2.19
CA ALA A 19 9.80 -5.66 -2.09
C ALA A 19 9.91 -6.35 -3.47
N VAL A 20 9.30 -5.76 -4.51
CA VAL A 20 9.42 -6.25 -5.89
C VAL A 20 10.89 -6.21 -6.34
N ALA A 21 11.57 -5.07 -6.15
CA ALA A 21 12.95 -4.93 -6.59
C ALA A 21 13.92 -5.89 -5.87
N ALA A 22 13.74 -6.13 -4.56
CA ALA A 22 14.50 -7.12 -3.81
C ALA A 22 14.30 -8.54 -4.37
N HIS A 23 13.05 -8.93 -4.62
CA HIS A 23 12.75 -10.22 -5.23
C HIS A 23 13.46 -10.40 -6.58
N LEU A 24 13.38 -9.40 -7.47
CA LEU A 24 13.98 -9.44 -8.81
C LEU A 24 15.53 -9.48 -8.78
N ARG A 25 16.16 -8.98 -7.72
CA ARG A 25 17.62 -9.09 -7.50
C ARG A 25 18.06 -10.42 -6.90
N GLY A 26 17.13 -11.20 -6.36
CA GLY A 26 17.49 -12.40 -5.62
C GLY A 26 17.62 -12.17 -4.10
N ASP A 27 17.26 -11.00 -3.59
CA ASP A 27 17.43 -10.60 -2.19
C ASP A 27 16.19 -10.93 -1.36
N ASP A 28 16.39 -11.20 -0.07
CA ASP A 28 15.31 -11.27 0.91
C ASP A 28 14.78 -9.87 1.26
N PHE A 29 13.50 -9.78 1.65
CA PHE A 29 12.85 -8.52 2.01
C PHE A 29 12.51 -8.48 3.50
N ALA A 30 13.46 -7.95 4.28
CA ALA A 30 13.30 -7.71 5.71
C ALA A 30 13.34 -6.21 6.02
N ASN A 31 12.86 -5.82 7.21
CA ASN A 31 12.92 -4.43 7.71
C ASN A 31 12.30 -3.41 6.72
N LEU A 32 11.28 -3.82 5.95
CA LEU A 32 10.67 -2.99 4.90
C LEU A 32 11.68 -2.47 3.84
N GLY A 33 12.81 -3.16 3.66
CA GLY A 33 13.89 -2.76 2.74
C GLY A 33 14.67 -1.51 3.18
N THR A 34 14.54 -1.07 4.42
CA THR A 34 15.25 0.10 4.97
C THR A 34 16.63 -0.23 5.53
N ALA A 35 16.84 -1.49 5.92
CA ALA A 35 18.08 -1.98 6.50
C ALA A 35 18.41 -3.39 5.99
N PRO A 36 19.70 -3.79 5.94
CA PRO A 36 20.11 -5.12 5.50
C PRO A 36 19.42 -6.25 6.28
N ALA A 37 19.06 -7.35 5.62
CA ALA A 37 18.28 -8.43 6.24
C ALA A 37 18.94 -9.07 7.46
N TRP A 38 20.28 -9.15 7.50
CA TRP A 38 21.03 -9.69 8.64
C TRP A 38 20.83 -8.90 9.94
N THR A 39 20.37 -7.64 9.85
CA THR A 39 20.07 -6.79 11.02
C THR A 39 18.71 -7.08 11.64
N ALA A 40 17.81 -7.78 10.93
CA ALA A 40 16.44 -8.00 11.38
C ALA A 40 16.33 -8.65 12.77
N PRO A 41 17.13 -9.70 13.13
CA PRO A 41 17.08 -10.28 14.46
C PRO A 41 17.48 -9.30 15.57
N LEU A 42 18.45 -8.42 15.30
CA LEU A 42 18.89 -7.40 16.26
C LEU A 42 17.80 -6.34 16.45
N LEU A 43 17.25 -5.80 15.36
CA LEU A 43 16.18 -4.80 15.39
C LEU A 43 14.91 -5.35 16.05
N ALA A 44 14.57 -6.62 15.78
CA ALA A 44 13.49 -7.31 16.46
C ALA A 44 13.74 -7.41 17.96
N ARG A 45 14.95 -7.79 18.40
CA ARG A 45 15.30 -7.85 19.83
C ARG A 45 15.21 -6.49 20.50
N THR A 46 15.70 -5.43 19.86
CA THR A 46 15.59 -4.07 20.40
C THR A 46 14.14 -3.63 20.49
N ALA A 47 13.34 -3.86 19.44
CA ALA A 47 11.92 -3.51 19.45
C ALA A 47 11.13 -4.31 20.51
N LEU A 48 11.50 -5.56 20.78
CA LEU A 48 10.92 -6.34 21.87
C LEU A 48 11.19 -5.78 23.26
N LEU A 49 12.38 -5.18 23.47
CA LEU A 49 12.67 -4.46 24.70
C LEU A 49 11.84 -3.18 24.79
N LEU A 50 11.68 -2.46 23.68
CA LEU A 50 10.83 -1.27 23.61
C LEU A 50 9.35 -1.59 23.91
N ASN A 51 8.86 -2.76 23.49
CA ASN A 51 7.50 -3.21 23.81
C ASN A 51 7.24 -3.40 25.32
N ARG A 52 8.29 -3.47 26.16
CA ARG A 52 8.15 -3.55 27.63
C ARG A 52 8.06 -2.16 28.29
N LEU A 53 8.31 -1.09 27.56
CA LEU A 53 8.19 0.26 28.09
C LEU A 53 6.72 0.64 28.29
N PRO A 54 6.42 1.56 29.24
CA PRO A 54 5.09 2.13 29.37
C PRO A 54 4.62 2.72 28.05
N GLU A 55 3.31 2.72 27.83
CA GLU A 55 2.70 3.13 26.56
C GLU A 55 3.14 4.51 26.09
N ASP A 56 3.13 5.51 26.98
CA ASP A 56 3.54 6.89 26.67
C ASP A 56 4.94 6.96 26.08
N TRP A 57 5.87 6.12 26.56
CA TRP A 57 7.23 6.06 26.06
C TRP A 57 7.29 5.45 24.66
N ARG A 58 6.51 4.39 24.40
CA ARG A 58 6.45 3.76 23.07
C ARG A 58 5.89 4.73 22.03
N GLN A 59 4.81 5.43 22.37
CA GLN A 59 4.25 6.47 21.51
C GLN A 59 5.27 7.59 21.25
N ARG A 60 5.97 8.08 22.27
CA ARG A 60 7.03 9.10 22.10
C ARG A 60 8.18 8.64 21.20
N ILE A 61 8.61 7.39 21.32
CA ILE A 61 9.66 6.82 20.45
C ILE A 61 9.17 6.74 19.01
N TYR A 62 7.94 6.26 18.79
CA TYR A 62 7.32 6.19 17.47
C TYR A 62 7.21 7.58 16.82
N THR A 63 6.68 8.57 17.56
CA THR A 63 6.64 9.97 17.13
C THR A 63 8.04 10.53 16.83
N ARG A 64 9.04 10.29 17.69
CA ARG A 64 10.41 10.77 17.45
C ARG A 64 11.04 10.15 16.20
N ALA A 65 10.79 8.87 15.93
CA ALA A 65 11.24 8.22 14.71
C ALA A 65 10.61 8.88 13.47
N GLY A 66 9.29 9.16 13.49
CA GLY A 66 8.61 9.90 12.43
C GLY A 66 9.17 11.31 12.22
N GLN A 67 9.48 12.05 13.30
CA GLN A 67 10.10 13.39 13.23
C GLN A 67 11.42 13.38 12.48
N MET A 68 12.25 12.34 12.65
CA MET A 68 13.54 12.23 11.98
C MET A 68 13.43 12.06 10.45
N GLU A 69 12.26 11.66 9.95
CA GLU A 69 12.00 11.56 8.51
C GLU A 69 11.39 12.83 7.91
N THR A 70 10.93 13.77 8.73
CA THR A 70 10.27 15.00 8.24
C THR A 70 11.20 15.92 7.47
N ILE A 71 10.62 16.60 6.48
CA ILE A 71 11.21 17.73 5.77
C ILE A 71 10.65 19.01 6.38
N PRO A 72 11.52 19.93 6.86
CA PRO A 72 11.09 21.26 7.27
C PRO A 72 10.36 21.99 6.12
N PRO A 73 9.24 22.71 6.38
CA PRO A 73 8.48 23.39 5.33
C PRO A 73 9.31 24.34 4.45
N ASP A 74 10.31 25.01 5.03
CA ASP A 74 11.24 25.92 4.36
C ASP A 74 12.25 25.23 3.42
N ARG A 75 12.27 23.89 3.39
CA ARG A 75 13.15 23.08 2.53
C ARG A 75 12.42 22.30 1.44
N LEU A 76 11.11 22.49 1.30
CA LEU A 76 10.33 21.83 0.26
C LEU A 76 10.68 22.31 -1.15
N ASP A 77 11.33 23.45 -1.28
CA ASP A 77 11.93 23.91 -2.53
C ASP A 77 12.95 22.90 -3.09
N ARG A 78 13.61 22.12 -2.23
CA ARG A 78 14.60 21.11 -2.62
C ARG A 78 13.99 19.73 -2.92
N ALA A 79 12.69 19.57 -2.72
CA ALA A 79 12.01 18.31 -2.98
C ALA A 79 11.92 18.08 -4.50
N ASP A 80 12.72 17.15 -5.02
CA ASP A 80 12.73 16.77 -6.44
C ASP A 80 12.05 15.39 -6.61
N THR A 81 10.82 15.39 -7.13
CA THR A 81 10.06 14.16 -7.41
C THR A 81 10.62 13.38 -8.61
N GLU A 82 11.31 14.02 -9.55
CA GLU A 82 11.96 13.33 -10.66
C GLU A 82 13.24 12.60 -10.20
N ALA A 83 13.96 13.14 -9.21
CA ALA A 83 15.03 12.43 -8.53
C ALA A 83 14.52 11.17 -7.81
N VAL A 84 13.31 11.21 -7.22
CA VAL A 84 12.65 10.03 -6.66
C VAL A 84 12.37 9.01 -7.76
N ASN A 85 11.75 9.41 -8.87
CA ASN A 85 11.48 8.51 -10.01
C ASN A 85 12.75 7.84 -10.54
N ARG A 86 13.85 8.58 -10.65
CA ARG A 86 15.17 8.07 -11.05
C ARG A 86 15.74 7.09 -10.03
N TRP A 87 15.59 7.39 -8.74
CA TRP A 87 16.01 6.51 -7.67
C TRP A 87 15.21 5.19 -7.70
N VAL A 88 13.89 5.26 -7.87
CA VAL A 88 12.98 4.10 -8.01
C VAL A 88 13.41 3.23 -9.18
N ALA A 89 13.55 3.79 -10.38
CA ALA A 89 13.93 3.03 -11.58
C ALA A 89 15.28 2.30 -11.42
N ARG A 90 16.23 2.88 -10.68
CA ARG A 90 17.56 2.28 -10.42
C ARG A 90 17.54 1.11 -9.43
N HIS A 91 16.44 0.84 -8.74
CA HIS A 91 16.33 -0.35 -7.88
C HIS A 91 16.21 -1.63 -8.68
N TYR A 92 15.72 -1.55 -9.91
CA TYR A 92 15.48 -2.71 -10.73
C TYR A 92 16.76 -3.20 -11.40
N PRO A 93 16.99 -4.53 -11.46
CA PRO A 93 18.08 -5.10 -12.24
C PRO A 93 18.03 -4.61 -13.70
N ARG A 94 19.19 -4.27 -14.25
CA ARG A 94 19.32 -3.94 -15.67
C ARG A 94 19.22 -5.20 -16.51
N ARG A 95 18.00 -5.50 -16.96
CA ARG A 95 17.69 -6.56 -17.91
C ARG A 95 16.46 -6.16 -18.71
N ARG A 96 16.16 -6.94 -19.75
CA ARG A 96 14.89 -6.80 -20.46
C ARG A 96 13.77 -7.52 -19.70
N TYR A 97 12.59 -6.92 -19.74
CA TYR A 97 11.36 -7.41 -19.13
C TYR A 97 10.25 -7.46 -20.20
N PRO A 98 9.40 -8.50 -20.19
CA PRO A 98 8.28 -8.60 -21.12
C PRO A 98 7.18 -7.57 -20.83
N ALA A 99 7.12 -7.11 -19.57
CA ALA A 99 6.17 -6.13 -19.10
C ALA A 99 6.74 -5.27 -17.96
N VAL A 100 6.01 -4.21 -17.65
CA VAL A 100 6.16 -3.38 -16.46
C VAL A 100 4.78 -3.02 -15.94
N MET A 101 4.62 -2.94 -14.63
CA MET A 101 3.40 -2.43 -14.00
C MET A 101 3.63 -1.00 -13.52
N ILE A 102 2.67 -0.11 -13.78
CA ILE A 102 2.70 1.30 -13.36
C ILE A 102 1.32 1.64 -12.80
N GLY A 103 1.22 2.35 -11.68
CA GLY A 103 -0.07 2.85 -11.20
C GLY A 103 -0.23 2.85 -9.69
N SER A 104 -1.44 2.59 -9.25
CA SER A 104 -1.88 2.62 -7.84
C SER A 104 -1.02 1.75 -6.95
N SER A 105 -0.83 2.13 -5.69
CA SER A 105 -0.16 1.33 -4.67
C SER A 105 -1.03 0.15 -4.25
N ASP A 106 -0.50 -1.07 -4.30
CA ASP A 106 -1.29 -2.27 -4.00
C ASP A 106 -0.37 -3.45 -3.62
N GLY A 107 -0.65 -4.10 -2.48
CA GLY A 107 0.18 -5.22 -2.02
C GLY A 107 -0.11 -6.56 -2.70
N ALA A 108 -1.32 -6.78 -3.24
CA ALA A 108 -1.60 -7.93 -4.10
C ALA A 108 -0.84 -7.79 -5.43
N ALA A 109 -0.72 -6.56 -5.95
CA ALA A 109 0.09 -6.26 -7.12
C ALA A 109 1.57 -6.54 -6.92
N VAL A 110 2.12 -6.42 -5.70
CA VAL A 110 3.49 -6.86 -5.39
C VAL A 110 3.64 -8.36 -5.64
N HIS A 111 2.73 -9.17 -5.11
CA HIS A 111 2.75 -10.62 -5.33
C HIS A 111 2.58 -10.97 -6.80
N LEU A 112 1.66 -10.30 -7.51
CA LEU A 112 1.48 -10.47 -8.95
C LEU A 112 2.75 -10.12 -9.74
N CYS A 113 3.40 -9.00 -9.43
CA CYS A 113 4.65 -8.59 -10.07
C CYS A 113 5.79 -9.57 -9.78
N THR A 114 5.90 -10.11 -8.57
CA THR A 114 6.92 -11.12 -8.25
C THR A 114 6.62 -12.47 -8.92
N ALA A 115 5.35 -12.86 -9.05
CA ALA A 115 4.97 -14.07 -9.78
C ALA A 115 5.30 -13.96 -11.29
N LEU A 116 5.10 -12.79 -11.89
CA LEU A 116 5.37 -12.51 -13.31
C LEU A 116 6.81 -12.05 -13.58
N GLY A 117 7.59 -11.73 -12.55
CA GLY A 117 8.96 -11.23 -12.68
C GLY A 117 9.06 -9.82 -13.27
N LEU A 118 8.08 -8.94 -12.96
CA LEU A 118 7.92 -7.61 -13.54
C LEU A 118 8.37 -6.48 -12.58
N PRO A 119 8.96 -5.39 -13.09
CA PRO A 119 9.14 -4.17 -12.31
C PRO A 119 7.81 -3.49 -12.05
N TYR A 120 7.73 -2.76 -10.94
CA TYR A 120 6.55 -2.03 -10.50
C TYR A 120 6.88 -0.56 -10.19
N LEU A 121 6.16 0.37 -10.82
CA LEU A 121 6.37 1.82 -10.67
C LEU A 121 5.12 2.46 -10.06
N PRO A 122 5.06 2.61 -8.72
CA PRO A 122 3.94 3.26 -8.06
C PRO A 122 3.78 4.73 -8.50
N GLN A 123 2.54 5.18 -8.64
CA GLN A 123 2.15 6.54 -8.98
C GLN A 123 2.24 7.49 -7.78
N THR A 124 1.97 6.99 -6.58
CA THR A 124 1.87 7.80 -5.36
C THR A 124 3.12 7.65 -4.50
N TYR A 125 3.62 8.76 -3.94
CA TYR A 125 4.62 8.73 -2.85
C TYR A 125 4.32 9.77 -1.78
N LEU A 126 4.72 9.47 -0.53
CA LEU A 126 4.61 10.37 0.60
C LEU A 126 5.86 11.23 0.82
N VAL A 127 5.65 12.55 0.86
CA VAL A 127 6.58 13.54 1.38
C VAL A 127 6.16 13.91 2.80
N PRO A 128 6.93 13.51 3.84
CA PRO A 128 6.62 13.83 5.23
C PRO A 128 7.00 15.28 5.54
N VAL A 129 6.05 16.18 5.75
CA VAL A 129 6.33 17.59 6.06
C VAL A 129 6.27 17.82 7.56
N ALA A 130 7.28 18.46 8.14
CA ALA A 130 7.24 18.79 9.57
C ALA A 130 6.14 19.83 9.84
N ARG A 131 5.31 19.58 10.86
CA ARG A 131 4.29 20.54 11.30
C ARG A 131 4.04 20.46 12.80
N SER A 132 3.37 21.47 13.33
CA SER A 132 2.98 21.54 14.74
C SER A 132 1.54 22.07 14.86
N VAL A 133 0.57 21.24 14.50
CA VAL A 133 -0.88 21.52 14.59
C VAL A 133 -1.57 20.33 15.23
N ASP A 134 -2.61 20.57 16.03
CA ASP A 134 -3.45 19.51 16.57
C ASP A 134 -4.05 18.69 15.42
N PRO A 135 -3.91 17.34 15.40
CA PRO A 135 -4.51 16.50 14.37
C PRO A 135 -6.02 16.71 14.18
N ASN A 136 -6.71 17.20 15.22
CA ASN A 136 -8.15 17.44 15.21
C ASN A 136 -8.54 18.84 14.67
N GLN A 137 -7.58 19.62 14.17
CA GLN A 137 -7.81 20.95 13.60
C GLN A 137 -7.42 20.99 12.10
N PRO A 138 -8.15 20.26 11.23
CA PRO A 138 -7.78 20.10 9.82
C PRO A 138 -7.79 21.42 9.03
N ARG A 139 -8.63 22.40 9.41
CA ARG A 139 -8.58 23.76 8.82
C ARG A 139 -7.23 24.44 9.04
N LEU A 140 -6.69 24.37 10.26
CA LEU A 140 -5.39 24.94 10.57
C LEU A 140 -4.25 24.16 9.90
N ASP A 141 -4.38 22.85 9.74
CA ASP A 141 -3.43 22.05 8.96
C ASP A 141 -3.36 22.52 7.51
N LEU A 142 -4.53 22.69 6.87
CA LEU A 142 -4.65 23.25 5.53
C LEU A 142 -3.98 24.62 5.42
N GLU A 143 -4.33 25.54 6.33
CA GLU A 143 -3.78 26.90 6.30
C GLU A 143 -2.27 26.94 6.50
N MET A 144 -1.75 26.18 7.48
CA MET A 144 -0.32 26.13 7.78
C MET A 144 0.51 25.61 6.60
N LEU A 145 0.02 24.60 5.90
CA LEU A 145 0.76 23.93 4.82
C LEU A 145 0.39 24.41 3.42
N ARG A 146 -0.54 25.36 3.27
CA ARG A 146 -0.94 25.94 1.98
C ARG A 146 0.24 26.51 1.20
N GLU A 147 1.04 27.35 1.84
CA GLU A 147 2.20 27.98 1.21
C GLU A 147 3.35 26.97 0.95
N PRO A 148 3.72 26.11 1.91
CA PRO A 148 4.62 24.97 1.67
C PRO A 148 4.21 24.08 0.47
N ALA A 149 2.92 23.77 0.33
CA ALA A 149 2.37 23.00 -0.79
C ALA A 149 2.51 23.74 -2.12
N ARG A 150 2.27 25.06 -2.14
CA ARG A 150 2.46 25.91 -3.32
C ARG A 150 3.91 25.86 -3.81
N VAL A 151 4.88 26.01 -2.91
CA VAL A 151 6.31 25.94 -3.23
C VAL A 151 6.69 24.57 -3.78
N PHE A 152 6.23 23.49 -3.14
CA PHE A 152 6.47 22.12 -3.60
C PHE A 152 5.95 21.91 -5.04
N LEU A 153 4.72 22.35 -5.33
CA LEU A 153 4.10 22.18 -6.66
C LEU A 153 4.73 23.04 -7.75
N GLN A 154 5.30 24.19 -7.41
CA GLN A 154 6.03 25.04 -8.37
C GLN A 154 7.28 24.33 -8.90
N ASN A 155 8.00 23.63 -8.03
CA ASN A 155 9.22 22.90 -8.40
C ASN A 155 8.93 21.51 -9.00
N ASN A 156 7.70 21.02 -8.86
CA ASN A 156 7.27 19.71 -9.34
C ASN A 156 6.01 19.85 -10.23
N PRO A 157 6.13 20.37 -11.47
CA PRO A 157 4.99 20.59 -12.37
C PRO A 157 4.30 19.29 -12.85
N GLN A 158 4.97 18.15 -12.74
CA GLN A 158 4.53 16.83 -13.22
C GLN A 158 3.70 16.03 -12.22
N VAL A 159 3.37 16.61 -11.05
CA VAL A 159 2.63 15.91 -9.99
C VAL A 159 1.38 16.68 -9.57
N ARG A 160 0.39 15.94 -9.06
CA ARG A 160 -0.71 16.46 -8.24
C ARG A 160 -0.39 16.19 -6.78
N LEU A 161 -0.78 17.10 -5.90
CA LEU A 161 -0.56 16.97 -4.46
C LEU A 161 -1.90 16.81 -3.74
N HIS A 162 -2.01 15.75 -2.96
CA HIS A 162 -2.98 15.61 -1.88
C HIS A 162 -2.25 15.97 -0.58
N GLN A 163 -2.62 17.12 -0.01
CA GLN A 163 -2.37 17.39 1.40
C GLN A 163 -3.41 16.61 2.18
N MET A 164 -2.97 15.62 2.95
CA MET A 164 -3.85 14.73 3.68
C MET A 164 -3.62 14.83 5.18
N ILE A 165 -4.69 14.64 5.93
CA ILE A 165 -4.63 14.38 7.36
C ILE A 165 -5.66 13.33 7.73
N ASP A 166 -5.23 12.31 8.45
CA ASP A 166 -6.08 11.27 9.02
C ASP A 166 -5.84 11.22 10.54
N PRO A 167 -6.79 11.73 11.36
CA PRO A 167 -6.67 11.70 12.81
C PRO A 167 -7.14 10.37 13.43
N VAL A 168 -7.56 9.40 12.62
CA VAL A 168 -8.04 8.08 13.06
C VAL A 168 -6.95 7.05 12.90
N GLN A 169 -6.50 6.77 11.67
CA GLN A 169 -5.48 5.74 11.41
C GLN A 169 -4.06 6.27 11.67
N ASP A 170 -3.81 7.54 11.35
CA ASP A 170 -2.48 8.15 11.41
C ASP A 170 -2.25 9.01 12.67
N LEU A 171 -3.12 8.95 13.68
CA LEU A 171 -3.15 9.89 14.83
C LEU A 171 -1.77 10.24 15.42
N LEU A 172 -0.91 9.24 15.69
CA LEU A 172 0.40 9.48 16.30
C LEU A 172 1.37 10.24 15.38
N MET A 173 1.31 9.96 14.08
CA MET A 173 2.12 10.60 13.06
C MET A 173 1.56 11.97 12.69
N SER A 174 0.24 12.10 12.56
CA SER A 174 -0.47 13.35 12.37
C SER A 174 -0.25 14.37 13.50
N ARG A 175 0.40 14.05 14.62
CA ARG A 175 0.81 15.06 15.61
C ARG A 175 2.01 15.89 15.18
N ILE A 176 2.79 15.39 14.23
CA ILE A 176 4.11 15.92 13.87
C ILE A 176 4.34 16.02 12.35
N LEU A 177 3.51 15.35 11.56
CA LEU A 177 3.67 15.14 10.12
C LEU A 177 2.44 15.66 9.36
N GLY A 178 2.68 16.57 8.41
CA GLY A 178 1.77 16.84 7.31
C GLY A 178 2.03 15.84 6.19
N TYR A 179 0.98 15.22 5.68
CA TYR A 179 1.12 14.22 4.62
C TYR A 179 0.97 14.90 3.27
N PHE A 180 2.09 15.04 2.56
CA PHE A 180 2.07 15.43 1.15
C PHE A 180 2.16 14.18 0.29
N ARG A 181 1.01 13.58 -0.02
CA ARG A 181 0.93 12.46 -0.96
C ARG A 181 0.85 13.03 -2.37
N TYR A 182 1.93 12.88 -3.15
CA TYR A 182 1.91 13.33 -4.54
C TYR A 182 1.64 12.16 -5.49
N LYS A 183 0.86 12.43 -6.53
CA LYS A 183 0.59 11.50 -7.64
C LYS A 183 1.33 11.98 -8.88
N VAL A 184 2.12 11.10 -9.48
CA VAL A 184 2.80 11.37 -10.76
C VAL A 184 1.75 11.41 -11.87
N LEU A 185 1.69 12.51 -12.62
CA LEU A 185 0.72 12.72 -13.70
C LEU A 185 1.27 12.37 -15.09
N ARG A 186 2.59 12.23 -15.23
CA ARG A 186 3.27 11.97 -16.51
C ARG A 186 4.47 11.06 -16.32
N LEU A 187 4.76 10.23 -17.32
CA LEU A 187 6.01 9.49 -17.38
C LEU A 187 7.16 10.50 -17.49
N GLY A 188 7.86 10.74 -16.38
CA GLY A 188 9.04 11.62 -16.36
C GLY A 188 10.21 11.05 -17.19
N PRO A 189 11.25 11.86 -17.47
CA PRO A 189 12.43 11.42 -18.20
C PRO A 189 13.05 10.10 -17.69
N ALA A 190 13.12 9.91 -16.37
CA ALA A 190 13.69 8.73 -15.74
C ALA A 190 12.88 7.46 -16.03
N TRP A 191 11.56 7.53 -15.91
CA TRP A 191 10.70 6.38 -16.23
C TRP A 191 10.71 6.11 -17.74
N ARG A 192 10.63 7.13 -18.60
CA ARG A 192 10.74 6.93 -20.05
C ARG A 192 12.07 6.26 -20.45
N ALA A 193 13.18 6.67 -19.84
CA ALA A 193 14.49 6.05 -20.05
C ALA A 193 14.48 4.59 -19.61
N PHE A 194 14.02 4.32 -18.38
CA PHE A 194 13.90 2.97 -17.85
C PHE A 194 13.07 2.05 -18.74
N LEU A 195 11.90 2.51 -19.21
CA LEU A 195 11.04 1.77 -20.11
C LEU A 195 11.73 1.45 -21.44
N ARG A 196 12.41 2.42 -22.05
CA ARG A 196 13.14 2.20 -23.31
C ARG A 196 14.31 1.24 -23.17
N GLU A 197 15.01 1.30 -22.04
CA GLU A 197 16.20 0.49 -21.76
C GLU A 197 15.86 -0.92 -21.30
N SER A 198 14.73 -1.09 -20.60
CA SER A 198 14.42 -2.32 -19.86
C SER A 198 13.18 -3.05 -20.36
N LEU A 199 12.28 -2.43 -21.13
CA LEU A 199 11.13 -3.13 -21.69
C LEU A 199 11.53 -3.81 -23.01
N ASP A 200 11.07 -5.04 -23.25
CA ASP A 200 11.24 -5.72 -24.53
C ASP A 200 10.63 -4.90 -25.68
N PRO A 201 11.19 -4.96 -26.91
CA PRO A 201 10.49 -4.44 -28.09
C PRO A 201 9.08 -5.06 -28.20
N GLY A 202 8.03 -4.24 -28.30
CA GLY A 202 6.65 -4.74 -28.26
C GLY A 202 6.17 -5.24 -26.89
N GLY A 203 6.96 -5.03 -25.83
CA GLY A 203 6.61 -5.34 -24.46
C GLY A 203 5.38 -4.56 -23.97
N THR A 204 4.87 -4.93 -22.81
CA THR A 204 3.58 -4.43 -22.31
C THR A 204 3.75 -3.48 -21.12
N ILE A 205 3.12 -2.31 -21.20
CA ILE A 205 2.89 -1.44 -20.05
C ILE A 205 1.53 -1.81 -19.48
N ILE A 206 1.51 -2.23 -18.21
CA ILE A 206 0.29 -2.56 -17.46
C ILE A 206 -0.01 -1.39 -16.53
N LEU A 207 -1.17 -0.75 -16.70
CA LEU A 207 -1.67 0.26 -15.80
C LEU A 207 -2.51 -0.41 -14.71
N LEU A 208 -2.11 -0.27 -13.45
CA LEU A 208 -2.93 -0.69 -12.30
C LEU A 208 -3.79 0.47 -11.83
N GLU A 209 -5.08 0.41 -12.16
CA GLU A 209 -6.05 1.49 -11.91
C GLU A 209 -7.00 1.08 -10.79
N VAL A 210 -6.77 1.61 -9.59
CA VAL A 210 -7.68 1.47 -8.47
C VAL A 210 -8.67 2.64 -8.51
N GLY A 211 -9.96 2.31 -8.53
CA GLY A 211 -11.07 3.24 -8.63
C GLY A 211 -11.46 4.00 -7.37
N LEU A 212 -10.72 3.82 -6.27
CA LEU A 212 -11.07 4.42 -5.00
C LEU A 212 -11.01 5.95 -5.11
N THR A 213 -12.16 6.60 -4.90
CA THR A 213 -12.29 8.05 -4.78
C THR A 213 -12.48 8.47 -3.32
N TRP A 214 -12.28 9.76 -3.06
CA TRP A 214 -12.51 10.36 -1.74
C TRP A 214 -12.97 11.83 -1.88
N PRO A 215 -13.81 12.34 -0.96
CA PRO A 215 -14.16 13.76 -0.93
C PRO A 215 -12.96 14.66 -0.69
N VAL A 216 -12.80 15.72 -1.50
CA VAL A 216 -11.67 16.64 -1.39
C VAL A 216 -12.10 18.10 -1.48
N THR A 217 -11.37 18.96 -0.76
CA THR A 217 -11.45 20.42 -0.96
C THR A 217 -10.39 20.84 -1.96
N ARG A 218 -10.77 21.59 -2.99
CA ARG A 218 -9.83 22.06 -4.01
C ARG A 218 -9.15 23.35 -3.54
N VAL A 219 -7.89 23.24 -3.14
CA VAL A 219 -7.10 24.39 -2.67
C VAL A 219 -6.57 25.22 -3.84
N ALA A 220 -6.11 24.53 -4.89
CA ALA A 220 -5.66 25.12 -6.16
C ALA A 220 -5.73 24.07 -7.27
N GLY A 221 -5.35 24.42 -8.50
CA GLY A 221 -5.47 23.53 -9.67
C GLY A 221 -4.85 22.13 -9.50
N ARG A 222 -3.71 22.01 -8.82
CA ARG A 222 -3.01 20.74 -8.53
C ARG A 222 -2.84 20.44 -7.03
N HIS A 223 -3.51 21.20 -6.17
CA HIS A 223 -3.44 21.05 -4.71
C HIS A 223 -4.84 20.71 -4.19
N LEU A 224 -4.97 19.48 -3.72
CA LEU A 224 -6.18 18.96 -3.09
C LEU A 224 -5.92 18.79 -1.60
N PHE A 225 -6.95 19.03 -0.79
CA PHE A 225 -6.96 18.71 0.62
C PHE A 225 -7.89 17.53 0.86
N GLN A 226 -7.40 16.49 1.55
CA GLN A 226 -8.15 15.28 1.87
C GLN A 226 -8.18 15.08 3.38
N PHE A 227 -9.39 14.97 3.95
CA PHE A 227 -9.58 14.65 5.36
C PHE A 227 -10.03 13.20 5.52
N GLY A 228 -9.28 12.43 6.32
CA GLY A 228 -9.44 10.99 6.42
C GLY A 228 -8.91 10.23 5.21
N GLY A 229 -9.03 8.91 5.27
CA GLY A 229 -8.66 8.00 4.18
C GLY A 229 -9.21 6.60 4.42
N LEU A 230 -8.87 5.69 3.50
CA LEU A 230 -9.30 4.30 3.52
C LEU A 230 -8.97 3.63 4.87
N GLY A 231 -9.95 2.95 5.47
CA GLY A 231 -9.78 2.28 6.75
C GLY A 231 -11.09 1.70 7.27
N GLY A 232 -11.39 1.92 8.55
CA GLY A 232 -12.63 1.46 9.20
C GLY A 232 -13.74 2.52 9.30
N VAL A 233 -13.51 3.73 8.79
CA VAL A 233 -14.41 4.88 8.90
C VAL A 233 -14.77 5.36 7.49
N PRO A 234 -16.07 5.44 7.13
CA PRO A 234 -16.50 5.97 5.84
C PRO A 234 -16.34 7.50 5.79
N PRO A 235 -16.25 8.10 4.59
CA PRO A 235 -16.04 9.54 4.44
C PRO A 235 -17.06 10.41 5.20
N GLU A 236 -18.33 10.01 5.22
CA GLU A 236 -19.43 10.76 5.82
C GLU A 236 -19.21 10.93 7.33
N GLU A 237 -18.65 9.93 8.01
CA GLU A 237 -18.37 10.01 9.44
C GLU A 237 -17.17 10.91 9.74
N TYR A 238 -16.19 11.01 8.84
CA TYR A 238 -15.12 12.00 8.97
C TYR A 238 -15.66 13.42 8.84
N LEU A 239 -16.56 13.65 7.88
CA LEU A 239 -17.06 14.99 7.53
C LEU A 239 -18.13 15.50 8.49
N HIS A 240 -19.04 14.64 8.92
CA HIS A 240 -20.23 15.03 9.69
C HIS A 240 -20.24 14.48 11.11
N GLY A 241 -19.28 13.61 11.44
CA GLY A 241 -19.25 12.90 12.71
C GLY A 241 -20.27 11.77 12.81
N SER A 242 -20.22 11.09 13.95
CA SER A 242 -21.11 9.99 14.31
C SER A 242 -21.02 9.74 15.82
N PRO A 243 -21.92 8.95 16.43
CA PRO A 243 -21.79 8.59 17.84
C PRO A 243 -20.45 7.93 18.19
N ARG A 244 -19.89 7.11 17.28
CA ARG A 244 -18.58 6.47 17.50
C ARG A 244 -17.41 7.45 17.32
N VAL A 245 -17.52 8.40 16.40
CA VAL A 245 -16.53 9.49 16.26
C VAL A 245 -16.50 10.37 17.52
N ALA A 246 -17.67 10.77 18.01
CA ALA A 246 -17.77 11.57 19.23
C ALA A 246 -17.18 10.83 20.45
N GLN A 247 -17.44 9.51 20.55
CA GLN A 247 -16.85 8.69 21.60
C GLN A 247 -15.32 8.63 21.48
N PHE A 248 -14.80 8.38 20.28
CA PHE A 248 -13.36 8.35 20.02
C PHE A 248 -12.67 9.67 20.38
N LEU A 249 -13.30 10.81 20.06
CA LEU A 249 -12.79 12.13 20.42
C LEU A 249 -12.79 12.32 21.95
N ARG A 250 -13.85 11.92 22.65
CA ARG A 250 -13.91 11.94 24.12
C ARG A 250 -12.85 11.05 24.77
N ASP A 251 -12.61 9.86 24.23
CA ASP A 251 -11.59 8.93 24.71
C ASP A 251 -10.17 9.51 24.56
N GLN A 252 -9.98 10.42 23.59
CA GLN A 252 -8.76 11.22 23.45
C GLN A 252 -8.72 12.47 24.34
N GLY A 253 -9.72 12.68 25.21
CA GLY A 253 -9.83 13.86 26.06
C GLY A 253 -10.20 15.12 25.29
N ARG A 254 -10.94 15.00 24.17
CA ARG A 254 -11.41 16.14 23.37
C ARG A 254 -12.86 16.45 23.68
N GLU A 255 -13.15 17.74 23.80
CA GLU A 255 -14.51 18.28 23.95
C GLU A 255 -15.10 18.60 22.56
N LEU A 256 -15.10 17.59 21.67
CA LEU A 256 -15.57 17.70 20.29
C LEU A 256 -16.45 16.48 19.97
N ASP A 257 -17.56 16.69 19.26
CA ASP A 257 -18.41 15.61 18.76
C ASP A 257 -18.10 15.22 17.30
N HIS A 258 -17.47 16.13 16.55
CA HIS A 258 -16.99 15.94 15.17
C HIS A 258 -15.83 16.90 14.88
N TRP A 259 -15.17 16.72 13.73
CA TRP A 259 -14.11 17.62 13.28
C TRP A 259 -14.66 18.78 12.45
N GLU A 260 -14.08 19.96 12.61
CA GLU A 260 -14.35 21.09 11.72
C GLU A 260 -13.48 21.00 10.46
N VAL A 261 -14.02 20.40 9.41
CA VAL A 261 -13.31 20.15 8.14
C VAL A 261 -13.60 21.28 7.13
N PRO A 262 -12.65 21.63 6.24
CA PRO A 262 -13.00 22.38 5.02
C PRO A 262 -14.05 21.62 4.19
N GLU A 263 -15.06 22.32 3.67
CA GLU A 263 -16.11 21.68 2.87
C GLU A 263 -15.52 21.02 1.62
N PRO A 264 -15.86 19.76 1.31
CA PRO A 264 -15.50 19.13 0.05
C PRO A 264 -16.16 19.82 -1.13
N GLU A 265 -15.42 20.00 -2.23
CA GLU A 265 -15.91 20.59 -3.48
C GLU A 265 -16.17 19.53 -4.58
N GLY A 266 -15.93 18.26 -4.25
CA GLY A 266 -16.14 17.12 -5.14
C GLY A 266 -15.28 15.93 -4.71
N GLU A 267 -15.20 14.95 -5.61
CA GLU A 267 -14.36 13.77 -5.42
C GLU A 267 -13.10 13.82 -6.29
N ALA A 268 -12.06 13.15 -5.82
CA ALA A 268 -10.86 12.86 -6.59
C ALA A 268 -10.36 11.44 -6.24
N PRO A 269 -9.46 10.85 -7.06
CA PRO A 269 -8.79 9.61 -6.67
C PRO A 269 -8.16 9.75 -5.29
N GLU A 270 -8.43 8.79 -4.40
CA GLU A 270 -7.98 8.83 -3.00
C GLU A 270 -6.45 8.98 -2.93
N ALA A 271 -5.96 9.79 -1.99
CA ALA A 271 -4.58 10.26 -1.92
C ALA A 271 -3.52 9.17 -1.98
N GLU A 272 -3.71 8.04 -1.28
CA GLU A 272 -2.74 6.94 -1.23
C GLU A 272 -2.98 5.93 -2.35
N TRP A 273 -4.20 5.45 -2.47
CA TRP A 273 -4.55 4.23 -3.19
C TRP A 273 -5.18 4.48 -4.55
N GLY A 274 -5.90 5.59 -4.73
CA GLY A 274 -6.63 5.86 -5.97
C GLY A 274 -5.71 6.17 -7.17
N PHE A 275 -6.13 5.78 -8.37
CA PHE A 275 -5.39 6.07 -9.60
C PHE A 275 -5.74 7.43 -10.20
N ASP A 276 -4.73 8.24 -10.53
CA ASP A 276 -4.93 9.47 -11.29
C ASP A 276 -4.85 9.20 -12.81
N PRO A 277 -5.96 9.40 -13.57
CA PRO A 277 -6.03 9.02 -14.97
C PRO A 277 -5.08 9.80 -15.89
N GLU A 278 -4.60 10.99 -15.48
CA GLU A 278 -3.66 11.78 -16.28
C GLU A 278 -2.38 10.99 -16.64
N LEU A 279 -1.90 10.14 -15.72
CA LEU A 279 -0.76 9.26 -15.97
C LEU A 279 -1.06 8.22 -17.04
N GLY A 280 -2.27 7.68 -17.04
CA GLY A 280 -2.71 6.68 -18.00
C GLY A 280 -2.71 7.22 -19.42
N GLU A 281 -3.19 8.45 -19.61
CA GLU A 281 -3.16 9.12 -20.92
C GLU A 281 -1.73 9.34 -21.43
N ASP A 282 -0.82 9.74 -20.54
CA ASP A 282 0.58 9.94 -20.91
C ASP A 282 1.31 8.62 -21.22
N ALA A 283 1.00 7.57 -20.47
CA ALA A 283 1.50 6.22 -20.72
C ALA A 283 0.98 5.66 -22.06
N ALA A 284 -0.29 5.90 -22.40
CA ALA A 284 -0.87 5.51 -23.68
C ALA A 284 -0.18 6.23 -24.86
N ARG A 285 -0.01 7.55 -24.77
CA ARG A 285 0.76 8.32 -25.78
C ARG A 285 2.18 7.80 -25.94
N PHE A 286 2.86 7.47 -24.83
CA PHE A 286 4.20 6.89 -24.87
C PHE A 286 4.21 5.49 -25.50
N ALA A 287 3.27 4.63 -25.13
CA ALA A 287 3.15 3.28 -25.67
C ALA A 287 2.98 3.30 -27.19
N ARG A 288 2.04 4.10 -27.71
CA ARG A 288 1.83 4.28 -29.15
C ARG A 288 3.07 4.79 -29.87
N LYS A 289 3.75 5.79 -29.30
CA LYS A 289 4.96 6.40 -29.89
C LYS A 289 6.13 5.41 -30.03
N TYR A 290 6.29 4.50 -29.07
CA TYR A 290 7.44 3.58 -29.02
C TYR A 290 7.09 2.13 -29.34
N GLY A 291 5.86 1.85 -29.78
CA GLY A 291 5.43 0.51 -30.20
C GLY A 291 5.25 -0.48 -29.04
N TYR A 292 4.89 0.00 -27.85
CA TYR A 292 4.54 -0.87 -26.72
C TYR A 292 3.05 -1.18 -26.70
N ARG A 293 2.69 -2.31 -26.10
CA ARG A 293 1.30 -2.65 -25.82
C ARG A 293 0.88 -1.99 -24.51
N LEU A 294 -0.34 -1.47 -24.44
CA LEU A 294 -0.96 -1.01 -23.20
C LEU A 294 -2.04 -2.00 -22.75
N ARG A 295 -2.06 -2.30 -21.45
CA ARG A 295 -3.12 -3.07 -20.79
C ARG A 295 -3.54 -2.34 -19.52
N ARG A 296 -4.84 -2.32 -19.23
CA ARG A 296 -5.41 -1.71 -18.03
C ARG A 296 -5.90 -2.83 -17.12
N LEU A 297 -5.34 -2.93 -15.93
CA LEU A 297 -5.80 -3.79 -14.85
C LEU A 297 -6.57 -2.92 -13.87
N ARG A 298 -7.90 -2.99 -13.91
CA ARG A 298 -8.76 -2.11 -13.12
C ARG A 298 -9.42 -2.87 -11.99
N VAL A 299 -9.47 -2.25 -10.82
CA VAL A 299 -10.18 -2.73 -9.62
C VAL A 299 -10.88 -1.56 -8.94
N ASN A 300 -11.98 -1.81 -8.25
CA ASN A 300 -12.72 -0.74 -7.57
C ASN A 300 -11.99 -0.28 -6.31
N ARG A 301 -11.67 -1.22 -5.42
CA ARG A 301 -10.92 -0.98 -4.19
C ARG A 301 -9.58 -1.72 -4.24
N PRO A 302 -8.56 -1.25 -3.49
CA PRO A 302 -7.25 -1.91 -3.47
C PRO A 302 -7.32 -3.40 -3.09
N VAL A 303 -8.23 -3.76 -2.18
CA VAL A 303 -8.35 -5.16 -1.70
C VAL A 303 -8.94 -6.10 -2.75
N ASP A 304 -9.63 -5.57 -3.77
CA ASP A 304 -10.39 -6.40 -4.72
C ASP A 304 -9.46 -7.21 -5.67
N LEU A 305 -8.18 -6.83 -5.77
CA LEU A 305 -7.17 -7.61 -6.49
C LEU A 305 -6.74 -8.88 -5.73
N SER A 306 -6.87 -8.91 -4.40
CA SER A 306 -6.35 -9.99 -3.54
C SER A 306 -6.93 -11.37 -3.83
N PRO A 307 -8.26 -11.57 -3.97
CA PRO A 307 -8.82 -12.88 -4.31
C PRO A 307 -8.28 -13.46 -5.62
N LEU A 308 -8.14 -12.61 -6.65
CA LEU A 308 -7.62 -13.01 -7.96
C LEU A 308 -6.18 -13.49 -7.88
N VAL A 309 -5.32 -12.73 -7.17
CA VAL A 309 -3.92 -13.07 -6.98
C VAL A 309 -3.76 -14.33 -6.11
N ALA A 310 -4.58 -14.48 -5.07
CA ALA A 310 -4.59 -15.66 -4.23
C ALA A 310 -4.89 -16.93 -5.05
N ASP A 311 -5.95 -16.91 -5.86
CA ASP A 311 -6.34 -18.06 -6.67
C ASP A 311 -5.37 -18.34 -7.83
N LEU A 312 -4.75 -17.30 -8.41
CA LEU A 312 -3.65 -17.45 -9.36
C LEU A 312 -2.49 -18.23 -8.72
N HIS A 313 -2.10 -17.89 -7.50
CA HIS A 313 -1.05 -18.60 -6.77
C HIS A 313 -1.45 -20.04 -6.44
N ARG A 314 -2.70 -20.29 -6.02
CA ARG A 314 -3.20 -21.67 -5.79
C ARG A 314 -3.07 -22.53 -7.04
N GLU A 315 -3.56 -22.03 -8.16
CA GLU A 315 -3.49 -22.74 -9.44
C GLU A 315 -2.04 -22.97 -9.88
N TRP A 316 -1.19 -21.95 -9.74
CA TRP A 316 0.22 -22.06 -10.06
C TRP A 316 0.95 -23.09 -9.19
N TYR A 317 0.63 -23.17 -7.91
CA TYR A 317 1.17 -24.18 -7.00
C TYR A 317 0.70 -25.58 -7.36
N ARG A 318 -0.59 -25.78 -7.66
CA ARG A 318 -1.14 -27.08 -8.08
C ARG A 318 -0.47 -27.61 -9.35
N ARG A 319 -0.26 -26.75 -10.35
CA ARG A 319 0.48 -27.11 -11.58
C ARG A 319 1.92 -27.57 -11.33
N ARG A 320 2.50 -27.17 -10.20
CA ARG A 320 3.85 -27.55 -9.76
C ARG A 320 3.85 -28.74 -8.79
N GLY A 321 2.71 -29.37 -8.54
CA GLY A 321 2.58 -30.45 -7.55
C GLY A 321 2.70 -29.98 -6.09
N LEU A 322 2.53 -28.68 -5.83
CA LEU A 322 2.48 -28.12 -4.49
C LEU A 322 1.02 -28.08 -3.98
N PRO A 323 0.80 -28.18 -2.66
CA PRO A 323 -0.56 -28.37 -2.14
C PRO A 323 -1.46 -27.14 -2.26
N GLY A 324 -0.89 -25.93 -2.31
CA GLY A 324 -1.65 -24.68 -2.48
C GLY A 324 -2.70 -24.44 -1.38
N ASN A 325 -2.47 -24.98 -0.19
CA ASN A 325 -3.42 -25.03 0.93
C ASN A 325 -2.91 -24.29 2.18
N ARG A 326 -1.97 -23.35 1.99
CA ARG A 326 -1.48 -22.44 3.02
C ARG A 326 -1.84 -21.03 2.63
N LEU A 327 -2.59 -20.31 3.46
CA LEU A 327 -2.91 -18.89 3.24
C LEU A 327 -2.00 -18.03 4.12
N LEU A 328 -1.54 -16.91 3.60
CA LEU A 328 -0.90 -15.86 4.37
C LEU A 328 -1.59 -14.52 4.10
N VAL A 329 -2.19 -13.95 5.14
CA VAL A 329 -2.79 -12.61 5.10
C VAL A 329 -1.75 -11.58 5.52
N GLU A 330 -1.47 -10.62 4.64
CA GLU A 330 -0.43 -9.59 4.77
C GLU A 330 -1.06 -8.19 4.76
N PRO A 331 -1.00 -7.43 5.87
CA PRO A 331 -1.59 -6.10 5.93
C PRO A 331 -0.58 -5.02 5.52
N PHE A 332 -1.06 -4.03 4.78
CA PHE A 332 -0.35 -2.78 4.52
C PHE A 332 1.07 -3.02 3.97
N VAL A 333 2.09 -2.54 4.70
CA VAL A 333 3.51 -2.71 4.36
C VAL A 333 4.13 -4.01 4.86
N LEU A 334 3.45 -4.79 5.69
CA LEU A 334 3.96 -6.07 6.20
C LEU A 334 3.75 -7.17 5.16
N GLN A 335 4.75 -7.32 4.28
CA GLN A 335 4.73 -8.31 3.22
C GLN A 335 6.13 -8.89 2.98
N ASP A 336 6.22 -10.17 2.60
CA ASP A 336 7.46 -10.84 2.20
C ASP A 336 7.20 -11.72 0.96
N PRO A 337 7.10 -11.16 -0.25
CA PRO A 337 6.70 -11.92 -1.44
C PRO A 337 7.66 -13.08 -1.75
N ARG A 338 8.96 -12.91 -1.53
CA ARG A 338 9.95 -13.98 -1.71
C ARG A 338 9.80 -15.06 -0.65
N GLY A 339 9.63 -14.68 0.61
CA GLY A 339 9.38 -15.61 1.72
C GLY A 339 8.10 -16.41 1.52
N THR A 340 7.03 -15.77 1.06
CA THR A 340 5.72 -16.34 0.75
C THR A 340 5.80 -17.39 -0.36
N LEU A 341 6.49 -17.06 -1.46
CA LEU A 341 6.77 -18.03 -2.54
C LEU A 341 7.57 -19.24 -2.04
N ARG A 342 8.59 -19.01 -1.21
CA ARG A 342 9.40 -20.10 -0.64
C ARG A 342 8.60 -20.94 0.37
N ALA A 343 7.61 -20.38 1.05
CA ALA A 343 6.73 -21.13 1.94
C ALA A 343 5.67 -21.96 1.19
N GLY A 344 5.49 -21.71 -0.12
CA GLY A 344 4.35 -22.24 -0.88
C GLY A 344 3.03 -21.72 -0.33
N ALA A 345 3.05 -20.51 0.26
CA ALA A 345 1.89 -19.86 0.82
C ALA A 345 1.21 -18.99 -0.25
N VAL A 346 -0.11 -18.98 -0.22
CA VAL A 346 -1.01 -18.20 -1.05
C VAL A 346 -1.12 -16.83 -0.40
N PRO A 347 -0.70 -15.75 -1.07
CA PRO A 347 -0.79 -14.41 -0.52
C PRO A 347 -2.23 -13.90 -0.58
N PHE A 348 -2.64 -13.17 0.45
CA PHE A 348 -3.85 -12.37 0.45
C PHE A 348 -3.55 -11.04 1.14
N TRP A 349 -3.57 -9.95 0.39
CA TRP A 349 -3.21 -8.65 0.93
C TRP A 349 -4.45 -7.88 1.39
N ILE A 350 -4.31 -7.11 2.48
CA ILE A 350 -5.34 -6.17 2.94
C ILE A 350 -4.71 -4.79 3.20
N PRO A 351 -5.39 -3.68 2.89
CA PRO A 351 -4.85 -2.33 3.14
C PRO A 351 -4.58 -2.08 4.62
N PHE A 352 -5.53 -2.42 5.49
CA PHE A 352 -5.43 -2.23 6.94
C PHE A 352 -6.09 -3.40 7.69
N SER A 353 -5.83 -3.49 9.00
CA SER A 353 -6.46 -4.48 9.89
C SER A 353 -7.78 -3.96 10.48
N THR A 354 -8.65 -3.39 9.62
CA THR A 354 -9.94 -2.79 10.01
C THR A 354 -11.14 -3.62 9.55
N GLU A 355 -12.32 -3.33 10.12
CA GLU A 355 -13.56 -4.13 9.98
C GLU A 355 -14.05 -4.38 8.54
N PRO A 356 -13.80 -3.50 7.55
CA PRO A 356 -14.13 -3.87 6.17
C PRO A 356 -13.27 -5.01 5.64
N PHE A 357 -12.04 -5.16 6.14
CA PHE A 357 -11.05 -6.07 5.57
C PHE A 357 -10.98 -7.44 6.25
N ASP A 358 -11.40 -7.60 7.51
CA ASP A 358 -11.58 -8.94 8.08
C ASP A 358 -12.75 -9.66 7.39
N ARG A 359 -13.84 -8.93 7.10
CA ARG A 359 -14.98 -9.45 6.32
C ARG A 359 -14.57 -9.88 4.91
N VAL A 360 -13.79 -9.09 4.20
CA VAL A 360 -13.29 -9.47 2.85
C VAL A 360 -12.47 -10.76 2.90
N VAL A 361 -11.67 -10.97 3.96
CA VAL A 361 -10.92 -12.22 4.15
C VAL A 361 -11.87 -13.39 4.45
N GLU A 362 -12.88 -13.20 5.31
CA GLU A 362 -13.88 -14.23 5.60
C GLU A 362 -14.69 -14.61 4.37
N ASP A 363 -15.18 -13.63 3.61
CA ASP A 363 -15.93 -13.84 2.36
C ASP A 363 -15.10 -14.62 1.34
N TYR A 364 -13.80 -14.36 1.24
CA TYR A 364 -12.90 -15.16 0.41
C TYR A 364 -12.82 -16.60 0.92
N LEU A 365 -12.61 -16.80 2.23
CA LEU A 365 -12.53 -18.12 2.85
C LEU A 365 -13.82 -18.94 2.70
N ASP A 366 -14.99 -18.29 2.65
CA ASP A 366 -16.29 -18.93 2.45
C ASP A 366 -16.51 -19.46 1.03
N ARG A 367 -15.81 -18.89 0.04
CA ARG A 367 -16.01 -19.19 -1.39
C ARG A 367 -15.00 -20.16 -1.98
N VAL A 368 -13.92 -20.45 -1.26
CA VAL A 368 -12.81 -21.27 -1.76
C VAL A 368 -12.64 -22.57 -0.98
N GLU A 369 -11.93 -23.52 -1.57
CA GLU A 369 -11.53 -24.75 -0.86
C GLU A 369 -10.75 -24.42 0.42
N PRO A 370 -11.05 -25.06 1.56
CA PRO A 370 -10.41 -24.77 2.84
C PRO A 370 -8.88 -24.89 2.84
N PHE A 371 -8.22 -24.00 3.57
CA PHE A 371 -6.78 -24.03 3.82
C PHE A 371 -6.45 -24.93 5.02
N ASP A 372 -5.33 -25.66 4.94
CA ASP A 372 -4.80 -26.42 6.08
C ASP A 372 -4.18 -25.49 7.12
N GLU A 373 -3.45 -24.49 6.64
CA GLU A 373 -2.75 -23.54 7.47
C GLU A 373 -3.13 -22.12 7.05
N ILE A 374 -3.48 -21.27 8.01
CA ILE A 374 -3.73 -19.84 7.79
C ILE A 374 -2.76 -19.06 8.69
N GLY A 375 -1.93 -18.23 8.07
CA GLY A 375 -1.08 -17.26 8.73
C GLY A 375 -1.65 -15.85 8.59
N ILE A 376 -1.64 -15.06 9.65
CA ILE A 376 -2.04 -13.65 9.60
C ILE A 376 -0.95 -12.78 10.24
N MET A 377 -0.49 -11.78 9.51
CA MET A 377 0.30 -10.68 10.07
C MET A 377 -0.63 -9.55 10.52
N LEU A 378 -0.24 -8.78 11.54
CA LEU A 378 -1.00 -7.64 12.05
C LEU A 378 -0.12 -6.39 12.05
N PHE A 379 -0.50 -5.39 11.25
CA PHE A 379 0.21 -4.11 11.24
C PHE A 379 -0.12 -3.33 12.51
N SER A 380 0.91 -2.86 13.21
CA SER A 380 0.80 -2.16 14.49
C SER A 380 1.20 -0.69 14.34
N HIS A 381 0.20 0.18 14.15
CA HIS A 381 0.34 1.64 14.08
C HIS A 381 0.25 2.33 15.45
N GLY A 382 0.03 1.57 16.53
CA GLY A 382 0.14 2.05 17.90
C GLY A 382 -1.10 2.76 18.46
N VAL A 383 -2.20 2.77 17.72
CA VAL A 383 -3.45 3.46 18.08
C VAL A 383 -4.61 2.46 18.07
N ASP A 384 -5.50 2.56 19.05
CA ASP A 384 -6.82 1.92 18.98
C ASP A 384 -7.71 2.78 18.07
N SER A 385 -7.49 2.68 16.76
CA SER A 385 -8.19 3.49 15.76
C SER A 385 -9.65 3.03 15.59
N LEU A 386 -10.52 3.93 15.15
CA LEU A 386 -11.90 3.57 14.83
C LEU A 386 -11.96 2.49 13.74
N GLY A 387 -12.76 1.47 14.01
CA GLY A 387 -12.93 0.29 13.15
C GLY A 387 -11.73 -0.65 13.13
N LEU A 388 -10.79 -0.53 14.07
CA LEU A 388 -9.69 -1.48 14.24
C LEU A 388 -10.20 -2.85 14.71
N VAL A 389 -9.81 -3.92 14.01
CA VAL A 389 -10.22 -5.28 14.35
C VAL A 389 -9.31 -5.85 15.43
N SER A 390 -9.91 -6.34 16.52
CA SER A 390 -9.15 -6.91 17.65
C SER A 390 -8.36 -8.17 17.26
N ALA A 391 -7.31 -8.48 18.02
CA ALA A 391 -6.56 -9.71 17.82
C ALA A 391 -7.42 -10.96 18.08
N GLU A 392 -8.45 -10.85 18.94
CA GLU A 392 -9.44 -11.89 19.21
C GLU A 392 -10.28 -12.19 17.97
N ARG A 393 -10.72 -11.16 17.26
CA ARG A 393 -11.47 -11.31 16.02
C ARG A 393 -10.61 -11.93 14.92
N TRP A 394 -9.36 -11.48 14.75
CA TRP A 394 -8.42 -12.15 13.84
C TRP A 394 -8.14 -13.60 14.23
N ARG A 395 -8.21 -13.94 15.52
CA ARG A 395 -8.07 -15.33 16.00
C ARG A 395 -9.26 -16.19 15.55
N GLU A 396 -10.44 -15.63 15.35
CA GLU A 396 -11.58 -16.35 14.78
C GLU A 396 -11.34 -16.70 13.31
N VAL A 397 -10.83 -15.75 12.51
CA VAL A 397 -10.41 -16.02 11.13
C VAL A 397 -9.35 -17.13 11.08
N LEU A 398 -8.36 -17.09 11.98
CA LEU A 398 -7.34 -18.14 12.09
C LEU A 398 -7.91 -19.53 12.42
N ARG A 399 -9.02 -19.62 13.15
CA ARG A 399 -9.68 -20.91 13.47
C ARG A 399 -10.34 -21.56 12.25
N ARG A 400 -10.50 -20.83 11.14
CA ARG A 400 -11.02 -21.39 9.87
C ARG A 400 -10.02 -22.33 9.17
N ALA A 401 -8.76 -22.34 9.60
CA ALA A 401 -7.76 -23.30 9.11
C ALA A 401 -8.09 -24.73 9.54
N ARG A 402 -7.98 -25.72 8.65
CA ARG A 402 -8.26 -27.13 8.99
C ARG A 402 -7.29 -27.72 10.01
N ARG A 403 -6.05 -27.24 10.04
CA ARG A 403 -5.00 -27.78 10.92
C ARG A 403 -4.41 -26.72 11.85
N ARG A 404 -4.06 -25.55 11.32
CA ARG A 404 -3.31 -24.56 12.10
C ARG A 404 -3.57 -23.12 11.67
N GLY A 405 -4.06 -22.32 12.60
CA GLY A 405 -4.03 -20.86 12.51
C GLY A 405 -2.84 -20.30 13.29
N ILE A 406 -2.11 -19.33 12.73
CA ILE A 406 -0.97 -18.69 13.39
C ILE A 406 -0.85 -17.18 13.11
N PHE A 407 -0.50 -16.41 14.13
CA PHE A 407 -0.04 -15.04 13.94
C PHE A 407 1.44 -15.04 13.54
N VAL A 408 1.75 -14.45 12.37
CA VAL A 408 3.10 -14.39 11.82
C VAL A 408 3.73 -13.04 12.18
N GLY A 409 4.89 -13.06 12.85
CA GLY A 409 5.61 -11.86 13.28
C GLY A 409 4.95 -11.05 14.39
N SER A 410 3.65 -11.28 14.65
CA SER A 410 2.79 -10.43 15.48
C SER A 410 2.52 -11.08 16.83
N ARG A 411 2.41 -10.29 17.90
CA ARG A 411 2.00 -10.74 19.23
C ARG A 411 0.61 -10.20 19.57
N PRO A 412 -0.42 -11.05 19.61
CA PRO A 412 -1.79 -10.64 19.92
C PRO A 412 -1.92 -9.79 21.19
N GLY A 413 -1.26 -10.17 22.28
CA GLY A 413 -1.33 -9.43 23.55
C GLY A 413 -0.59 -8.08 23.56
N ALA A 414 0.11 -7.72 22.49
CA ALA A 414 0.78 -6.42 22.34
C ALA A 414 0.18 -5.58 21.19
N TYR A 415 -0.71 -6.16 20.38
CA TYR A 415 -1.42 -5.49 19.30
C TYR A 415 -2.44 -4.48 19.86
N PRO A 416 -2.61 -3.27 19.29
CA PRO A 416 -1.99 -2.72 18.06
C PRO A 416 -0.66 -1.98 18.24
N ARG A 417 0.03 -2.20 19.36
CA ARG A 417 1.25 -1.47 19.76
C ARG A 417 2.51 -2.34 19.68
N ASP A 418 2.49 -3.41 18.88
CA ASP A 418 3.60 -4.34 18.71
C ASP A 418 4.59 -3.83 17.65
N LEU A 419 5.44 -2.87 18.04
CA LEU A 419 6.44 -2.28 17.14
C LEU A 419 7.44 -3.32 16.58
N ALA A 420 7.62 -4.43 17.29
CA ALA A 420 8.49 -5.51 16.85
C ALA A 420 7.92 -6.32 15.67
N ALA A 421 6.62 -6.24 15.39
CA ALA A 421 5.98 -6.94 14.27
C ALA A 421 6.62 -6.53 12.92
N THR A 422 6.92 -5.24 12.76
CA THR A 422 7.57 -4.65 11.57
C THR A 422 8.96 -5.22 11.27
N PHE A 423 9.63 -5.83 12.25
CA PHE A 423 10.93 -6.46 12.05
C PHE A 423 10.86 -7.99 12.07
N ARG A 424 9.91 -8.55 12.83
CA ARG A 424 9.80 -10.00 13.05
C ARG A 424 9.12 -10.75 11.93
N TYR A 425 8.25 -10.11 11.14
CA TYR A 425 7.47 -10.77 10.07
C TYR A 425 8.34 -11.66 9.19
N HIS A 426 9.49 -11.15 8.72
CA HIS A 426 10.43 -11.88 7.87
C HIS A 426 11.06 -13.09 8.58
N THR A 427 11.49 -12.93 9.84
CA THR A 427 12.15 -14.02 10.59
C THR A 427 11.18 -15.08 11.11
N ASP A 428 9.94 -14.70 11.36
CA ASP A 428 8.91 -15.60 11.90
C ASP A 428 8.14 -16.32 10.78
N LEU A 429 8.13 -15.79 9.55
CA LEU A 429 7.49 -16.45 8.41
C LEU A 429 8.02 -17.87 8.14
N PRO A 430 9.34 -18.13 8.08
CA PRO A 430 9.87 -19.50 7.97
C PRO A 430 9.54 -20.40 9.17
N ARG A 431 9.26 -19.83 10.34
CA ARG A 431 8.86 -20.60 11.54
C ARG A 431 7.38 -20.95 11.51
N ALA A 432 6.56 -20.04 10.98
CA ALA A 432 5.13 -20.25 10.77
C ALA A 432 4.88 -21.34 9.71
N PHE A 433 5.66 -21.30 8.62
CA PHE A 433 5.60 -22.30 7.53
C PHE A 433 6.98 -22.95 7.32
N PRO A 434 7.30 -24.04 8.07
CA PRO A 434 8.62 -24.68 8.04
C PRO A 434 8.97 -25.33 6.71
N SER A 435 8.01 -25.86 5.96
CA SER A 435 8.31 -26.47 4.65
C SER A 435 8.67 -25.38 3.65
N ARG A 436 9.83 -25.52 3.03
CA ARG A 436 10.35 -24.55 2.06
C ARG A 436 10.54 -25.20 0.70
N TYR A 437 10.14 -24.48 -0.33
CA TYR A 437 10.21 -24.92 -1.72
C TYR A 437 11.21 -24.06 -2.51
N PRO A 438 11.82 -24.61 -3.58
CA PRO A 438 12.55 -23.82 -4.55
C PRO A 438 11.65 -22.73 -5.14
N LEU A 439 12.24 -21.56 -5.40
CA LEU A 439 11.53 -20.48 -6.08
C LEU A 439 11.08 -20.98 -7.46
N PRO A 440 9.81 -20.70 -7.85
CA PRO A 440 9.35 -21.00 -9.21
C PRO A 440 10.09 -20.18 -10.26
N GLY A 441 10.10 -20.67 -11.50
CA GLY A 441 10.27 -19.77 -12.65
C GLY A 441 9.02 -18.91 -12.84
N TYR A 442 9.17 -17.69 -13.35
CA TYR A 442 8.08 -16.72 -13.48
C TYR A 442 6.93 -17.21 -14.35
N LEU A 443 5.70 -16.80 -14.00
CA LEU A 443 4.56 -16.88 -14.90
C LEU A 443 4.79 -15.97 -16.11
N THR A 444 4.34 -16.42 -17.28
CA THR A 444 4.30 -15.57 -18.47
C THR A 444 3.02 -14.73 -18.48
N LEU A 445 3.04 -13.60 -19.18
CA LEU A 445 1.81 -12.81 -19.39
C LEU A 445 0.71 -13.64 -20.05
N GLY A 446 1.04 -14.50 -21.01
CA GLY A 446 0.05 -15.36 -21.65
C GLY A 446 -0.59 -16.38 -20.69
N GLN A 447 0.15 -16.86 -19.69
CA GLN A 447 -0.42 -17.71 -18.63
C GLN A 447 -1.37 -16.92 -17.74
N PHE A 448 -1.01 -15.69 -17.38
CA PHE A 448 -1.88 -14.79 -16.62
C PHE A 448 -3.15 -14.42 -17.39
N GLU A 449 -3.04 -14.03 -18.65
CA GLU A 449 -4.20 -13.75 -19.53
C GLU A 449 -5.09 -14.98 -19.71
N SER A 450 -4.49 -16.18 -19.79
CA SER A 450 -5.26 -17.43 -19.85
C SER A 450 -6.02 -17.70 -18.55
N PHE A 451 -5.39 -17.44 -17.40
CA PHE A 451 -6.05 -17.53 -16.10
C PHE A 451 -7.20 -16.53 -15.98
N LEU A 452 -7.02 -15.28 -16.43
CA LEU A 452 -8.05 -14.26 -16.44
C LEU A 452 -9.26 -14.66 -17.29
N ARG A 453 -9.07 -15.18 -18.51
CA ARG A 453 -10.18 -15.64 -19.37
C ARG A 453 -11.00 -16.75 -18.74
N VAL A 454 -10.37 -17.69 -18.03
CA VAL A 454 -11.08 -18.79 -17.34
C VAL A 454 -11.68 -18.32 -16.00
N SER A 455 -11.25 -17.15 -15.52
CA SER A 455 -11.75 -16.55 -14.27
C SER A 455 -12.66 -15.34 -14.50
N GLU A 456 -13.00 -15.09 -15.76
CA GLU A 456 -13.84 -13.97 -16.16
C GLU A 456 -15.16 -14.02 -15.38
N ARG A 457 -15.57 -12.88 -14.81
CA ARG A 457 -16.75 -12.72 -13.93
C ARG A 457 -16.66 -13.29 -12.52
N ARG A 458 -15.56 -13.95 -12.12
CA ARG A 458 -15.37 -14.40 -10.72
C ARG A 458 -14.86 -13.30 -9.79
N TYR A 459 -14.19 -12.30 -10.34
CA TYR A 459 -13.60 -11.20 -9.59
C TYR A 459 -14.03 -9.86 -10.18
N GLU A 460 -14.10 -8.83 -9.34
CA GLU A 460 -14.30 -7.44 -9.74
C GLU A 460 -12.98 -6.84 -10.28
N VAL A 461 -12.43 -7.51 -11.30
CA VAL A 461 -11.17 -7.13 -11.94
C VAL A 461 -11.40 -7.08 -13.44
N SER A 462 -11.07 -5.94 -14.05
CA SER A 462 -11.08 -5.81 -15.51
C SER A 462 -9.66 -5.84 -16.08
N TRP A 463 -9.52 -6.46 -17.25
CA TRP A 463 -8.27 -6.55 -18.00
C TRP A 463 -8.53 -6.14 -19.44
N GLU A 464 -8.23 -4.88 -19.75
CA GLU A 464 -8.66 -4.24 -20.99
C GLU A 464 -7.47 -3.84 -21.85
N SER A 465 -7.66 -3.92 -23.17
CA SER A 465 -6.77 -3.29 -24.14
C SER A 465 -7.18 -1.84 -24.43
N GLU A 466 -6.24 -1.04 -24.93
CA GLU A 466 -6.50 0.36 -25.32
C GLU A 466 -7.61 0.51 -26.38
N ALA A 467 -7.89 -0.54 -27.17
CA ALA A 467 -8.95 -0.52 -28.18
C ALA A 467 -10.36 -0.74 -27.61
N GLU A 468 -10.47 -1.09 -26.33
CA GLU A 468 -11.70 -1.55 -25.68
C GLU A 468 -12.25 -0.54 -24.65
N ASP A 469 -11.86 0.75 -24.72
CA ASP A 469 -12.40 1.85 -23.89
C ASP A 469 -13.94 1.95 -24.05
N ARG A 470 -14.66 1.07 -23.34
CA ARG A 470 -16.06 1.20 -22.97
C ARG A 470 -16.10 1.97 -21.66
N GLU A 471 -17.10 2.83 -21.48
CA GLU A 471 -17.33 3.54 -20.23
C GLU A 471 -17.39 2.55 -19.06
N PHE A 472 -16.29 2.44 -18.32
CA PHE A 472 -16.28 1.84 -17.00
C PHE A 472 -16.88 2.89 -16.07
N SER A 473 -18.15 2.71 -15.70
CA SER A 473 -18.82 3.59 -14.74
C SER A 473 -18.26 3.31 -13.35
N TRP A 474 -17.71 4.36 -12.73
CA TRP A 474 -17.20 4.34 -11.37
C TRP A 474 -18.33 4.42 -10.31
N ASP A 475 -19.60 4.45 -10.72
CA ASP A 475 -20.76 4.77 -9.86
C ASP A 475 -21.20 3.64 -8.89
N GLN A 476 -20.37 2.62 -8.65
CA GLN A 476 -20.72 1.54 -7.71
C GLN A 476 -19.81 1.43 -6.48
N ALA A 477 -18.97 2.42 -6.21
CA ALA A 477 -18.26 2.51 -4.93
C ALA A 477 -19.18 3.01 -3.80
N GLU A 478 -20.32 2.35 -3.55
CA GLU A 478 -20.97 2.49 -2.24
C GLU A 478 -20.06 1.81 -1.22
N VAL A 479 -19.41 2.61 -0.38
CA VAL A 479 -18.78 2.14 0.84
C VAL A 479 -19.89 1.62 1.76
N ARG A 480 -20.14 0.31 1.73
CA ARG A 480 -20.88 -0.42 2.75
C ARG A 480 -19.98 -1.31 3.58
#